data_AF-A0A183PPR6-F1
#
_entry.id   AF-A0A183PPR6-F1
#
_cell.length_a   1.000
_cell.length_b   1.000
_cell.length_c   1.000
_cell.angle_alpha   90.00
_cell.angle_beta   90.00
_cell.angle_gamma   90.00
#
_symmetry.space_group_name_H-M   'P 1'
#
loop_
_entity.id
_entity.type
_entity.pdbx_description
1 polymer ?
#
loop_
_entity_poly.entity_id
_entity_poly.type
_entity_poly.pdbx_seq_one_letter_code
_entity_poly.pdbx_strand_id
1 'polypeptide(L)'
;MYQFNVQSPFGTTTANFLPIRTGGRTASSGPGGKVFFIRPDKEIDVKALLLREPAGVVYDVSLVAHWLSVNGKQPTSPQNPPPDFLARMALLNNSFGSHNKQNKRPIGHKKDDDINSSVEKHPKIGIHSSNRDKLDLLSGSHPRKVLAVSVERRSHEISQEVMIYFRELTEACVGANETRRHEALDNATLDPGLQPILPHLMTFITEGVRINVTNHNLAILIYLMRLVKALIDNPHISLEPYLHLLVPTVITCVLNRQLCAKPITDNHWALRDFAAKQLVTLCNR
;
A
#
# COMPACT_ATOMS: atom_id res chain seq x y z
N MET A 1 -24.99 -35.50 -10.87
CA MET A 1 -25.69 -36.75 -11.26
C MET A 1 -25.12 -37.97 -10.56
N TYR A 2 -23.79 -38.15 -10.51
CA TYR A 2 -23.16 -39.22 -9.73
C TYR A 2 -23.56 -39.22 -8.25
N GLN A 3 -23.67 -38.05 -7.61
CA GLN A 3 -24.13 -37.94 -6.22
C GLN A 3 -25.58 -38.34 -5.98
N PHE A 4 -26.42 -38.38 -7.04
CA PHE A 4 -27.84 -38.74 -6.96
C PHE A 4 -28.14 -40.08 -7.66
N ASN A 5 -27.11 -40.85 -8.03
CA ASN A 5 -27.23 -42.13 -8.73
C ASN A 5 -28.04 -42.09 -10.05
N VAL A 6 -28.05 -40.93 -10.72
CA VAL A 6 -28.72 -40.75 -12.02
C VAL A 6 -27.72 -40.99 -13.16
N GLN A 7 -28.18 -41.62 -14.26
CA GLN A 7 -27.38 -41.85 -15.46
C GLN A 7 -26.81 -40.54 -16.02
N SER A 8 -25.52 -40.56 -16.37
CA SER A 8 -24.80 -39.38 -16.88
C SER A 8 -25.20 -39.06 -18.34
N PRO A 9 -25.57 -37.81 -18.67
CA PRO A 9 -25.89 -37.40 -20.03
C PRO A 9 -24.61 -37.27 -20.85
N PHE A 10 -24.41 -38.20 -21.77
CA PHE A 10 -23.32 -38.15 -22.75
C PHE A 10 -23.54 -37.02 -23.78
N GLY A 11 -22.45 -36.47 -24.32
CA GLY A 11 -22.50 -35.45 -25.38
C GLY A 11 -22.74 -34.01 -24.92
N THR A 12 -22.77 -33.76 -23.61
CA THR A 12 -22.98 -32.41 -23.05
C THR A 12 -21.71 -31.57 -22.95
N THR A 13 -20.53 -32.19 -22.95
CA THR A 13 -19.25 -31.48 -22.88
C THR A 13 -18.90 -30.83 -24.22
N THR A 14 -18.36 -29.61 -24.19
CA THR A 14 -17.80 -28.93 -25.37
C THR A 14 -16.32 -29.23 -25.47
N ALA A 15 -15.82 -29.52 -26.67
CA ALA A 15 -14.38 -29.63 -26.93
C ALA A 15 -13.65 -28.27 -26.76
N ASN A 16 -14.38 -27.15 -26.83
CA ASN A 16 -13.85 -25.82 -26.58
C ASN A 16 -14.13 -25.42 -25.12
N PHE A 17 -13.13 -24.82 -24.47
CA PHE A 17 -13.17 -24.36 -23.07
C PHE A 17 -14.18 -23.22 -22.80
N LEU A 18 -14.77 -22.63 -23.84
CA LEU A 18 -15.82 -21.63 -23.72
C LEU A 18 -17.21 -22.32 -23.80
N PRO A 19 -17.97 -22.37 -22.69
CA PRO A 19 -19.23 -23.10 -22.61
C PRO A 19 -20.39 -22.26 -23.16
N ILE A 20 -20.22 -21.62 -24.32
CA ILE A 20 -21.29 -20.86 -24.96
C ILE A 20 -21.77 -21.63 -26.19
N ARG A 21 -22.74 -22.52 -25.97
CA ARG A 21 -23.57 -23.06 -27.06
C ARG A 21 -24.82 -22.17 -27.23
N THR A 22 -24.66 -20.97 -27.77
CA THR A 22 -25.78 -20.11 -28.20
C THR A 22 -26.29 -20.47 -29.60
N GLY A 23 -25.94 -21.65 -30.11
CA GLY A 23 -26.40 -22.16 -31.40
C GLY A 23 -27.92 -22.26 -31.45
N GLY A 24 -28.52 -21.21 -32.05
CA GLY A 24 -29.83 -21.14 -32.67
C GLY A 24 -30.92 -22.00 -32.06
N ARG A 25 -31.61 -21.49 -31.04
CA ARG A 25 -33.00 -21.91 -30.79
C ARG A 25 -33.86 -21.31 -31.90
N THR A 26 -33.89 -21.92 -33.08
CA THR A 26 -34.84 -21.53 -34.11
C THR A 26 -36.18 -22.16 -33.75
N ALA A 27 -37.15 -21.33 -33.36
CA ALA A 27 -38.53 -21.75 -33.18
C ALA A 27 -39.14 -21.99 -34.55
N SER A 28 -39.35 -23.26 -34.91
CA SER A 28 -40.13 -23.62 -36.09
C SER A 28 -41.58 -23.83 -35.66
N SER A 29 -42.51 -23.06 -36.23
CA SER A 29 -43.94 -23.22 -35.96
C SER A 29 -44.44 -24.47 -36.69
N GLY A 30 -44.86 -25.48 -35.94
CA GLY A 30 -45.41 -26.71 -36.50
C GLY A 30 -46.88 -26.57 -36.89
N PRO A 31 -47.44 -27.54 -37.64
CA PRO A 31 -48.86 -27.57 -37.98
C PRO A 31 -49.71 -27.58 -36.70
N GLY A 32 -50.71 -26.70 -36.63
CA GLY A 32 -51.62 -26.58 -35.46
C GLY A 32 -51.16 -25.64 -34.35
N GLY A 33 -50.23 -24.70 -34.61
CA GLY A 33 -49.88 -23.62 -33.68
C GLY A 33 -48.94 -24.02 -32.53
N LYS A 34 -48.41 -25.25 -32.55
CA LYS A 34 -47.41 -25.72 -31.58
C LYS A 34 -46.00 -25.32 -32.05
N VAL A 35 -45.24 -24.67 -31.17
CA VAL A 35 -43.86 -24.26 -31.45
C VAL A 35 -42.91 -25.38 -31.09
N PHE A 36 -42.08 -25.81 -32.05
CA PHE A 36 -41.02 -26.77 -31.83
C PHE A 36 -39.65 -26.07 -31.86
N PHE A 37 -38.80 -26.42 -30.91
CA PHE A 37 -37.40 -25.99 -30.88
C PHE A 37 -36.53 -27.13 -31.38
N ILE A 38 -36.18 -27.08 -32.66
CA ILE A 38 -35.27 -28.05 -33.26
C ILE A 38 -33.87 -27.45 -33.22
N ARG A 39 -32.90 -28.20 -32.71
CA ARG A 39 -31.49 -27.86 -32.81
C ARG A 39 -30.91 -28.53 -34.05
N PRO A 40 -30.57 -27.78 -35.11
CA PRO A 40 -29.84 -28.36 -36.24
C PRO A 40 -28.38 -28.59 -35.82
N ASP A 41 -27.92 -29.84 -35.91
CA ASP A 41 -26.50 -30.18 -35.74
C ASP A 41 -25.83 -30.28 -37.11
N LYS A 42 -24.73 -29.56 -37.30
CA LYS A 42 -23.97 -29.58 -38.56
C LYS A 42 -23.12 -30.86 -38.63
N GLU A 43 -23.28 -31.63 -39.67
CA GLU A 43 -22.42 -32.79 -39.96
C GLU A 43 -20.97 -32.33 -40.22
N ILE A 44 -20.00 -33.10 -39.73
CA ILE A 44 -18.56 -32.78 -39.81
C ILE A 44 -17.85 -33.92 -40.53
N ASP A 45 -16.99 -33.60 -41.51
CA ASP A 45 -16.16 -34.58 -42.20
C ASP A 45 -15.06 -35.12 -41.27
N VAL A 46 -14.94 -36.45 -41.21
CA VAL A 46 -13.95 -37.16 -40.39
C VAL A 46 -12.52 -36.79 -40.83
N LYS A 47 -12.28 -36.59 -42.13
CA LYS A 47 -10.95 -36.18 -42.62
C LYS A 47 -10.57 -34.80 -42.11
N ALA A 48 -11.53 -33.87 -42.06
CA ALA A 48 -11.34 -32.54 -41.52
C ALA A 48 -11.10 -32.54 -40.00
N LEU A 49 -11.67 -33.50 -39.27
CA LEU A 49 -11.40 -33.67 -37.82
C LEU A 49 -9.99 -34.19 -37.55
N LEU A 50 -9.48 -35.12 -38.37
CA LEU A 50 -8.14 -35.68 -38.22
C LEU A 50 -7.03 -34.71 -38.59
N LEU A 51 -7.29 -33.83 -39.57
CA LEU A 51 -6.34 -32.80 -40.02
C LEU A 51 -6.38 -31.51 -39.20
N ARG A 52 -7.20 -31.46 -38.14
CA ARG A 52 -7.35 -30.26 -37.31
C ARG A 52 -6.08 -30.02 -36.50
N GLU A 53 -5.60 -28.77 -36.53
CA GLU A 53 -4.48 -28.36 -35.67
C GLU A 53 -4.85 -28.50 -34.19
N PRO A 54 -3.91 -28.98 -33.34
CA PRO A 54 -4.16 -29.12 -31.91
C PRO A 54 -4.47 -27.76 -31.28
N ALA A 55 -5.39 -27.75 -30.32
CA ALA A 55 -5.68 -26.53 -29.57
C ALA A 55 -4.43 -26.06 -28.81
N GLY A 56 -4.21 -24.75 -28.77
CA GLY A 56 -3.11 -24.16 -28.01
C GLY A 56 -3.17 -24.60 -26.54
N VAL A 57 -2.02 -25.01 -26.01
CA VAL A 57 -1.89 -25.42 -24.62
C VAL A 57 -1.92 -24.17 -23.73
N VAL A 58 -2.78 -24.19 -22.70
CA VAL A 58 -2.79 -23.14 -21.68
C VAL A 58 -1.62 -23.39 -20.72
N TYR A 59 -0.88 -22.34 -20.38
CA TYR A 59 0.20 -22.42 -19.39
C TYR A 59 -0.32 -22.98 -18.05
N ASP A 60 0.55 -23.70 -17.35
CA ASP A 60 0.24 -24.22 -16.03
C ASP A 60 0.08 -23.09 -14.99
N VAL A 61 -0.51 -23.42 -13.85
CA VAL A 61 -0.83 -22.45 -12.79
C VAL A 61 0.46 -21.88 -12.19
N SER A 62 0.72 -20.60 -12.44
CA SER A 62 1.83 -19.85 -11.83
C SER A 62 1.32 -18.80 -10.85
N LEU A 63 2.01 -18.64 -9.72
CA LEU A 63 1.71 -17.60 -8.72
C LEU A 63 2.66 -16.40 -8.90
N VAL A 64 2.09 -15.21 -8.91
CA VAL A 64 2.85 -13.94 -8.93
C VAL A 64 2.44 -13.13 -7.71
N ALA A 65 3.39 -12.89 -6.81
CA ALA A 65 3.16 -12.07 -5.62
C ALA A 65 3.27 -10.57 -5.96
N HIS A 66 2.37 -9.77 -5.41
CA HIS A 66 2.43 -8.31 -5.48
C HIS A 66 1.82 -7.68 -4.21
N TRP A 67 2.19 -6.43 -3.93
CA TRP A 67 1.66 -5.70 -2.79
C TRP A 67 0.24 -5.22 -3.09
N LEU A 68 -0.75 -5.84 -2.43
CA LEU A 68 -2.13 -5.37 -2.46
C LEU A 68 -2.30 -4.07 -1.67
N SER A 69 -1.64 -3.97 -0.51
CA SER A 69 -1.63 -2.73 0.29
C SER A 69 -0.35 -2.60 1.11
N VAL A 70 0.08 -1.35 1.30
CA VAL A 70 1.17 -0.98 2.21
C VAL A 70 0.57 -0.02 3.23
N ASN A 71 0.56 -0.40 4.51
CA ASN A 71 -0.06 0.38 5.60
C ASN A 71 -1.54 0.72 5.34
N GLY A 72 -2.31 -0.25 4.85
CA GLY A 72 -3.74 -0.09 4.54
C GLY A 72 -4.05 0.75 3.30
N LYS A 73 -3.04 1.25 2.58
CA LYS A 73 -3.21 1.96 1.30
C LYS A 73 -2.78 1.08 0.14
N GLN A 74 -3.60 0.99 -0.89
CA GLN A 74 -3.28 0.26 -2.10
C GLN A 74 -2.27 1.06 -2.95
N PRO A 75 -1.10 0.50 -3.30
CA PRO A 75 -0.17 1.17 -4.19
C PRO A 75 -0.71 1.16 -5.63
N THR A 76 -0.38 2.19 -6.39
CA THR A 76 -0.68 2.37 -7.83
C THR A 76 0.24 1.51 -8.70
N SER A 77 0.33 0.22 -8.39
CA SER A 77 1.01 -0.75 -9.26
C SER A 77 0.08 -1.18 -10.40
N PRO A 78 0.60 -1.56 -11.58
CA PRO A 78 -0.22 -2.07 -12.70
C PRO A 78 -1.15 -3.23 -12.33
N GLN A 79 -0.76 -4.03 -11.32
CA GLN A 79 -1.51 -5.18 -10.82
C GLN A 79 -2.69 -4.80 -9.90
N ASN A 80 -2.75 -3.54 -9.44
CA ASN A 80 -3.79 -3.05 -8.54
C ASN A 80 -4.81 -2.20 -9.31
N PRO A 81 -6.13 -2.39 -9.10
CA PRO A 81 -7.15 -1.56 -9.73
C PRO A 81 -7.01 -0.07 -9.35
N PRO A 82 -7.27 0.86 -10.29
CA PRO A 82 -7.26 2.29 -9.99
C PRO A 82 -8.43 2.66 -9.06
N PRO A 83 -8.28 3.72 -8.25
CA PRO A 83 -9.28 4.12 -7.25
C PRO A 83 -10.64 4.47 -7.89
N ASP A 84 -10.65 5.05 -9.08
CA ASP A 84 -11.88 5.39 -9.81
C ASP A 84 -12.67 4.15 -10.22
N PHE A 85 -11.96 3.06 -10.55
CA PHE A 85 -12.60 1.78 -10.85
C PHE A 85 -13.24 1.18 -9.59
N LEU A 86 -12.54 1.25 -8.45
CA LEU A 86 -13.09 0.79 -7.17
C LEU A 86 -14.33 1.58 -6.75
N ALA A 87 -14.34 2.90 -6.94
CA ALA A 87 -15.50 3.74 -6.64
C ALA A 87 -16.73 3.34 -7.47
N ARG A 88 -16.55 3.00 -8.76
CA ARG A 88 -17.62 2.53 -9.64
C ARG A 88 -18.11 1.14 -9.26
N MET A 89 -17.20 0.23 -8.91
CA MET A 89 -17.54 -1.14 -8.49
C MET A 89 -18.26 -1.16 -7.13
N ALA A 90 -17.93 -0.23 -6.22
CA ALA A 90 -18.60 -0.10 -4.93
C ALA A 90 -20.10 0.24 -5.08
N LEU A 91 -20.49 0.98 -6.12
CA LEU A 91 -21.89 1.27 -6.43
C LEU A 91 -22.66 0.04 -6.92
N LEU A 92 -21.97 -0.89 -7.57
CA LEU A 92 -22.56 -2.13 -8.12
C LEU A 92 -22.71 -3.21 -7.04
N ASN A 93 -21.75 -3.28 -6.11
CA ASN A 93 -21.64 -4.40 -5.18
C ASN A 93 -22.22 -4.13 -3.78
N ASN A 94 -22.83 -2.95 -3.55
CA ASN A 94 -23.47 -2.49 -2.31
C ASN A 94 -22.67 -2.74 -0.99
N SER A 95 -21.36 -3.00 -1.08
CA SER A 95 -20.54 -3.57 0.00
C SER A 95 -19.62 -2.57 0.70
N PHE A 96 -19.50 -1.34 0.18
CA PHE A 96 -18.65 -0.28 0.75
C PHE A 96 -19.43 0.98 1.14
N GLY A 97 -20.73 0.85 1.37
CA GLY A 97 -21.60 1.96 1.78
C GLY A 97 -21.72 2.12 3.29
N SER A 98 -20.63 2.36 4.05
CA SER A 98 -20.80 2.87 5.43
C SER A 98 -19.64 3.69 6.01
N HIS A 99 -18.36 3.36 5.76
CA HIS A 99 -17.29 4.00 6.54
C HIS A 99 -16.72 5.34 6.02
N ASN A 100 -17.19 5.87 4.88
CA ASN A 100 -16.65 7.13 4.33
C ASN A 100 -17.68 8.28 4.22
N LYS A 101 -18.80 8.19 4.97
CA LYS A 101 -19.87 9.22 4.98
C LYS A 101 -19.84 10.16 6.19
N GLN A 102 -18.76 10.23 6.96
CA GLN A 102 -18.59 11.25 8.01
C GLN A 102 -17.51 12.25 7.63
N ASN A 103 -17.91 13.28 6.88
CA ASN A 103 -17.50 14.69 7.01
C ASN A 103 -17.60 15.44 5.67
N LYS A 104 -18.84 15.76 5.29
CA LYS A 104 -19.14 17.10 4.79
C LYS A 104 -20.23 17.66 5.71
N ARG A 105 -19.83 18.40 6.75
CA ARG A 105 -20.75 19.28 7.47
C ARG A 105 -21.12 20.42 6.51
N PRO A 106 -22.39 20.74 6.29
CA PRO A 106 -22.77 21.94 5.58
C PRO A 106 -22.45 23.16 6.45
N ILE A 107 -21.75 24.13 5.85
CA ILE A 107 -21.51 25.46 6.41
C ILE A 107 -22.87 26.16 6.51
N GLY A 108 -23.18 26.67 7.70
CA GLY A 108 -24.45 27.33 7.99
C GLY A 108 -24.64 28.61 7.19
N HIS A 109 -25.83 28.75 6.61
CA HIS A 109 -26.33 30.02 6.11
C HIS A 109 -27.00 30.79 7.25
N LYS A 110 -26.55 32.05 7.43
CA LYS A 110 -27.33 33.11 8.08
C LYS A 110 -28.56 33.43 7.21
N LYS A 111 -29.63 33.84 7.91
CA LYS A 111 -30.92 34.34 7.42
C LYS A 111 -30.77 35.40 6.32
N ASP A 112 -31.65 35.40 5.33
CA ASP A 112 -32.83 36.28 5.27
C ASP A 112 -33.67 35.92 4.02
N ASP A 113 -34.99 35.85 4.22
CA ASP A 113 -36.01 35.67 3.19
C ASP A 113 -36.26 36.99 2.46
N ASP A 114 -36.35 36.97 1.12
CA ASP A 114 -37.51 37.50 0.38
C ASP A 114 -37.33 37.49 -1.17
N ILE A 115 -38.31 36.86 -1.82
CA ILE A 115 -39.03 37.29 -3.05
C ILE A 115 -38.34 37.20 -4.44
N ASN A 116 -38.85 36.21 -5.20
CA ASN A 116 -39.21 36.18 -6.64
C ASN A 116 -38.17 36.38 -7.77
N SER A 117 -38.01 35.28 -8.52
CA SER A 117 -38.48 35.12 -9.91
C SER A 117 -37.44 34.78 -10.99
N SER A 118 -37.88 33.88 -11.88
CA SER A 118 -37.63 33.91 -13.33
C SER A 118 -36.34 33.30 -13.91
N VAL A 119 -36.57 32.22 -14.66
CA VAL A 119 -36.06 31.95 -16.03
C VAL A 119 -34.81 31.06 -16.20
N GLU A 120 -35.04 30.03 -17.00
CA GLU A 120 -34.14 29.04 -17.60
C GLU A 120 -32.88 29.64 -18.26
N LYS A 121 -31.76 28.89 -18.25
CA LYS A 121 -30.90 28.64 -19.43
C LYS A 121 -29.77 27.62 -19.22
N HIS A 122 -29.55 26.84 -20.27
CA HIS A 122 -28.57 25.79 -20.52
C HIS A 122 -27.08 26.10 -20.20
N PRO A 123 -26.20 25.08 -20.05
CA PRO A 123 -24.79 25.28 -19.71
C PRO A 123 -23.97 25.67 -20.94
N LYS A 124 -23.07 26.66 -20.79
CA LYS A 124 -22.02 26.95 -21.75
C LYS A 124 -20.66 26.47 -21.22
N ILE A 125 -19.99 25.72 -22.08
CA ILE A 125 -18.59 25.31 -22.01
C ILE A 125 -17.70 26.55 -22.05
N GLY A 126 -16.74 26.63 -21.13
CA GLY A 126 -15.70 27.65 -21.09
C GLY A 126 -14.38 27.07 -20.59
N ILE A 127 -13.48 26.79 -21.53
CA ILE A 127 -12.09 26.41 -21.30
C ILE A 127 -11.32 27.68 -20.93
N HIS A 128 -10.62 27.67 -19.79
CA HIS A 128 -9.47 28.56 -19.58
C HIS A 128 -8.31 27.76 -18.99
N SER A 129 -7.22 27.70 -19.76
CA SER A 129 -5.97 27.04 -19.44
C SER A 129 -5.15 27.85 -18.43
N SER A 130 -4.37 27.17 -17.59
CA SER A 130 -3.07 27.71 -17.20
C SER A 130 -2.03 26.59 -17.13
N ASN A 131 -0.98 26.78 -17.94
CA ASN A 131 0.17 25.92 -18.18
C ASN A 131 1.03 25.71 -16.93
N ARG A 132 0.99 24.53 -16.29
CA ARG A 132 2.05 24.11 -15.34
C ARG A 132 2.52 22.65 -15.45
N ASP A 133 1.95 21.83 -16.32
CA ASP A 133 2.17 20.37 -16.25
C ASP A 133 3.20 19.79 -17.23
N LYS A 134 4.03 20.62 -17.90
CA LYS A 134 4.90 20.13 -18.99
C LYS A 134 6.36 19.85 -18.63
N LEU A 135 6.77 19.97 -17.37
CA LEU A 135 8.18 19.77 -16.97
C LEU A 135 8.47 18.45 -16.22
N ASP A 136 7.44 17.72 -15.76
CA ASP A 136 7.64 16.50 -14.95
C ASP A 136 7.61 15.18 -15.74
N LEU A 137 7.40 15.22 -17.06
CA LEU A 137 7.23 14.01 -17.89
C LEU A 137 8.55 13.37 -18.36
N LEU A 138 9.71 13.99 -18.11
CA LEU A 138 11.00 13.55 -18.66
C LEU A 138 11.99 13.02 -17.61
N SER A 139 11.64 13.02 -16.31
CA SER A 139 12.52 12.56 -15.24
C SER A 139 11.84 11.53 -14.34
N GLY A 140 11.88 10.25 -14.73
CA GLY A 140 11.36 9.20 -13.86
C GLY A 140 11.25 7.77 -14.40
N SER A 141 11.93 7.39 -15.48
CA SER A 141 12.04 5.98 -15.87
C SER A 141 13.06 5.26 -14.99
N HIS A 142 12.69 5.06 -13.72
CA HIS A 142 13.36 4.13 -12.82
C HIS A 142 12.31 3.16 -12.28
N PRO A 143 12.54 1.83 -12.34
CA PRO A 143 11.56 0.81 -11.94
C PRO A 143 11.25 0.79 -10.44
N ARG A 144 11.75 1.76 -9.66
CA ARG A 144 11.56 1.91 -8.21
C ARG A 144 10.84 3.20 -7.81
N LYS A 145 10.29 3.98 -8.75
CA LYS A 145 9.35 5.06 -8.40
C LYS A 145 7.92 4.52 -8.47
N VAL A 146 7.52 3.79 -7.43
CA VAL A 146 6.09 3.63 -7.15
C VAL A 146 5.63 5.01 -6.73
N LEU A 147 4.98 5.75 -7.64
CA LEU A 147 4.25 6.96 -7.31
C LEU A 147 3.02 6.56 -6.51
N ALA A 148 3.24 6.10 -5.27
CA ALA A 148 2.18 6.03 -4.29
C ALA A 148 1.53 7.40 -4.28
N VAL A 149 0.21 7.46 -4.39
CA VAL A 149 -0.51 8.68 -4.06
C VAL A 149 -0.11 9.00 -2.63
N SER A 150 0.81 9.96 -2.47
CA SER A 150 1.10 10.59 -1.20
C SER A 150 -0.11 11.45 -0.88
N VAL A 151 -1.22 10.78 -0.57
CA VAL A 151 -2.18 11.35 0.37
C VAL A 151 -1.35 11.49 1.63
N GLU A 152 -0.83 12.69 1.85
CA GLU A 152 -0.37 13.15 3.15
C GLU A 152 -1.38 12.59 4.13
N ARG A 153 -0.89 11.70 5.00
CA ARG A 153 -1.77 11.12 6.00
C ARG A 153 -2.37 12.35 6.69
N ARG A 154 -3.70 12.52 6.65
CA ARG A 154 -4.34 12.98 7.88
C ARG A 154 -3.81 12.00 8.90
N SER A 155 -2.99 12.51 9.82
CA SER A 155 -2.52 11.79 10.99
C SER A 155 -3.61 10.81 11.37
N HIS A 156 -3.37 9.50 11.21
CA HIS A 156 -4.15 8.57 12.02
C HIS A 156 -4.01 9.14 13.42
N GLU A 157 -5.14 9.50 14.03
CA GLU A 157 -5.20 10.10 15.35
C GLU A 157 -4.37 9.20 16.27
N ILE A 158 -3.12 9.58 16.46
CA ILE A 158 -2.24 8.88 17.38
C ILE A 158 -2.96 9.09 18.70
N SER A 159 -3.42 7.99 19.29
CA SER A 159 -4.12 8.06 20.57
C SER A 159 -3.27 8.89 21.52
N GLN A 160 -3.92 9.74 22.30
CA GLN A 160 -3.24 10.65 23.20
C GLN A 160 -2.26 9.90 24.12
N GLU A 161 -2.60 8.67 24.50
CA GLU A 161 -1.75 7.76 25.28
C GLU A 161 -0.44 7.39 24.55
N VAL A 162 -0.50 7.10 23.24
CA VAL A 162 0.66 6.69 22.45
C VAL A 162 1.56 7.89 22.18
N MET A 163 0.98 9.09 22.06
CA MET A 163 1.76 10.32 21.92
C MET A 163 2.44 10.73 23.24
N ILE A 164 1.78 10.52 24.39
CA ILE A 164 2.40 10.68 25.71
C ILE A 164 3.55 9.68 25.85
N TYR A 165 3.34 8.42 25.49
CA TYR A 165 4.40 7.42 25.49
C TYR A 165 5.58 7.82 24.58
N PHE A 166 5.32 8.29 23.36
CA PHE A 166 6.37 8.79 22.46
C PHE A 166 7.18 9.93 23.10
N ARG A 167 6.50 10.88 23.75
CA ARG A 167 7.14 11.97 24.47
C ARG A 167 7.99 11.45 25.62
N GLU A 168 7.47 10.56 26.45
CA GLU A 168 8.20 9.98 27.57
C GLU A 168 9.41 9.17 27.11
N LEU A 169 9.29 8.39 26.03
CA LEU A 169 10.38 7.63 25.44
C LEU A 169 11.48 8.55 24.91
N THR A 170 11.12 9.59 24.15
CA THR A 170 12.11 10.55 23.61
C THR A 170 12.78 11.39 24.70
N GLU A 171 12.03 11.80 25.73
CA GLU A 171 12.57 12.47 26.92
C GLU A 171 13.49 11.55 27.74
N ALA A 172 13.12 10.28 27.93
CA ALA A 172 13.97 9.30 28.62
C ALA A 172 15.26 8.99 27.84
N CYS A 173 15.20 8.95 26.51
CA CYS A 173 16.37 8.74 25.65
C CYS A 173 17.40 9.88 25.77
N VAL A 174 16.94 11.13 25.81
CA VAL A 174 17.80 12.33 25.87
C VAL A 174 18.06 12.80 27.31
N GLY A 175 17.31 12.27 28.29
CA GLY A 175 17.41 12.64 29.70
C GLY A 175 18.75 12.24 30.35
N ALA A 176 19.04 12.81 31.53
CA ALA A 176 20.30 12.58 32.24
C ALA A 176 20.35 11.22 32.98
N ASN A 177 19.20 10.67 33.37
CA ASN A 177 19.13 9.47 34.20
C ASN A 177 19.35 8.20 33.38
N GLU A 178 20.42 7.45 33.68
CA GLU A 178 20.79 6.24 32.94
C GLU A 178 19.86 5.05 33.18
N THR A 179 19.31 4.92 34.39
CA THR A 179 18.36 3.85 34.75
C THR A 179 17.06 3.98 33.94
N ARG A 180 16.44 5.17 34.00
CA ARG A 180 15.24 5.49 33.23
C ARG A 180 15.44 5.31 31.73
N ARG A 181 16.66 5.59 31.24
CA ARG A 181 17.01 5.36 29.84
C ARG A 181 17.05 3.88 29.48
N HIS A 182 17.67 3.04 30.30
CA HIS A 182 17.70 1.59 30.07
C HIS A 182 16.29 0.99 30.08
N GLU A 183 15.49 1.32 31.09
CA GLU A 183 14.10 0.84 31.18
C GLU A 183 13.27 1.25 29.96
N ALA A 184 13.41 2.50 29.50
CA ALA A 184 12.70 2.98 28.31
C ALA A 184 13.14 2.26 27.02
N LEU A 185 14.44 1.95 26.88
CA LEU A 185 14.98 1.21 25.74
C LEU A 185 14.54 -0.26 25.77
N ASP A 186 14.56 -0.90 26.94
CA ASP A 186 14.11 -2.29 27.12
C ASP A 186 12.61 -2.42 26.81
N ASN A 187 11.79 -1.49 27.30
CA ASN A 187 10.37 -1.44 26.95
C ASN A 187 10.16 -1.32 25.43
N ALA A 188 10.94 -0.46 24.77
CA ALA A 188 10.84 -0.27 23.33
C ALA A 188 11.19 -1.54 22.50
N THR A 189 11.96 -2.48 23.05
CA THR A 189 12.26 -3.76 22.37
C THR A 189 11.05 -4.70 22.32
N LEU A 190 10.13 -4.60 23.29
CA LEU A 190 9.00 -5.51 23.47
C LEU A 190 7.66 -4.90 23.02
N ASP A 191 7.56 -3.57 22.99
CA ASP A 191 6.28 -2.88 22.82
C ASP A 191 5.74 -2.93 21.37
N PRO A 192 4.54 -3.51 21.13
CA PRO A 192 3.89 -3.52 19.83
C PRO A 192 3.19 -2.18 19.50
N GLY A 193 2.92 -1.35 20.52
CA GLY A 193 2.28 -0.03 20.38
C GLY A 193 3.13 1.01 19.65
N LEU A 194 4.38 0.67 19.30
CA LEU A 194 5.31 1.56 18.59
C LEU A 194 5.00 1.68 17.10
N GLN A 195 4.32 0.71 16.48
CA GLN A 195 4.12 0.69 15.03
C GLN A 195 3.42 1.95 14.48
N PRO A 196 2.38 2.52 15.13
CA PRO A 196 1.76 3.77 14.67
C PRO A 196 2.67 5.01 14.78
N ILE A 197 3.56 5.06 15.79
CA ILE A 197 4.48 6.20 16.00
C ILE A 197 5.82 6.06 15.30
N LEU A 198 6.12 4.88 14.75
CA LEU A 198 7.35 4.58 14.03
C LEU A 198 7.79 5.65 13.01
N PRO A 199 6.91 6.24 12.17
CA PRO A 199 7.34 7.30 11.24
C PRO A 199 7.91 8.54 11.96
N HIS A 200 7.33 8.90 13.10
CA HIS A 200 7.77 10.03 13.91
C HIS A 200 9.08 9.72 14.62
N LEU A 201 9.22 8.48 15.12
CA LEU A 201 10.44 8.01 15.76
C LEU A 201 11.61 7.94 14.77
N MET A 202 11.38 7.47 13.55
CA MET A 202 12.41 7.45 12.49
C MET A 202 12.85 8.85 12.08
N THR A 203 11.91 9.79 11.95
CA THR A 203 12.23 11.19 11.70
C THR A 203 13.01 11.78 12.88
N PHE A 204 12.58 11.54 14.12
CA PHE A 204 13.29 11.98 15.32
C PHE A 204 14.73 11.46 15.38
N ILE A 205 14.97 10.17 15.09
CA ILE A 205 16.32 9.60 15.05
C ILE A 205 17.15 10.24 13.94
N THR A 206 16.59 10.40 12.74
CA THR A 206 17.29 10.99 11.58
C THR A 206 17.72 12.43 11.86
N GLU A 207 16.78 13.27 12.28
CA GLU A 207 17.09 14.68 12.54
C GLU A 207 17.95 14.82 13.80
N GLY A 208 17.71 13.97 14.81
CA GLY A 208 18.51 13.90 16.02
C GLY A 208 19.96 13.57 15.72
N VAL A 209 20.24 12.57 14.88
CA VAL A 209 21.61 12.24 14.45
C VAL A 209 22.21 13.41 13.68
N ARG A 210 21.49 13.98 12.72
CA ARG A 210 21.98 15.11 11.91
C ARG A 210 22.39 16.31 12.77
N ILE A 211 21.56 16.73 13.71
CA ILE A 211 21.81 17.89 14.59
C ILE A 211 22.96 17.59 15.56
N ASN A 212 22.98 16.41 16.17
CA ASN A 212 24.00 16.06 17.17
C ASN A 212 25.37 15.79 16.55
N VAL A 213 25.43 15.39 15.28
CA VAL A 213 26.66 15.34 14.50
C VAL A 213 27.28 16.74 14.36
N THR A 214 26.49 17.76 14.03
CA THR A 214 26.95 19.17 13.97
C THR A 214 27.32 19.75 15.33
N ASN A 215 26.58 19.39 16.39
CA ASN A 215 26.85 19.85 17.75
C ASN A 215 27.99 19.06 18.44
N HIS A 216 28.51 18.02 17.78
CA HIS A 216 29.57 17.15 18.28
C HIS A 216 29.26 16.50 19.65
N ASN A 217 27.98 16.19 19.91
CA ASN A 217 27.55 15.55 21.16
C ASN A 217 27.54 14.03 21.02
N LEU A 218 28.65 13.40 21.44
CA LEU A 218 28.82 11.95 21.36
C LEU A 218 27.80 11.17 22.20
N ALA A 219 27.44 11.67 23.38
CA ALA A 219 26.57 10.95 24.31
C ALA A 219 25.18 10.71 23.70
N ILE A 220 24.58 11.75 23.11
CA ILE A 220 23.27 11.63 22.47
C ILE A 220 23.34 10.71 21.25
N LEU A 221 24.42 10.75 20.46
CA LEU A 221 24.59 9.84 19.32
C LEU A 221 24.65 8.38 19.75
N ILE A 222 25.34 8.06 20.84
CA ILE A 222 25.36 6.70 21.41
C ILE A 222 23.95 6.26 21.81
N TYR A 223 23.18 7.13 22.44
CA TYR A 223 21.81 6.79 22.86
C TYR A 223 20.86 6.63 21.67
N LEU A 224 20.97 7.47 20.64
CA LEU A 224 20.21 7.31 19.41
C LEU A 224 20.54 5.99 18.71
N MET A 225 21.82 5.60 18.67
CA MET A 225 22.19 4.29 18.11
C MET A 225 21.70 3.12 18.96
N ARG A 226 21.66 3.26 20.30
CA ARG A 226 21.06 2.24 21.19
C ARG A 226 19.55 2.13 20.98
N LEU A 227 18.86 3.25 20.77
CA LEU A 227 17.45 3.25 20.37
C LEU A 227 17.24 2.55 19.03
N VAL A 228 18.13 2.79 18.05
CA VAL A 228 18.11 2.06 16.78
C VAL A 228 18.28 0.55 16.99
N LYS A 229 19.20 0.11 17.85
CA LYS A 229 19.34 -1.32 18.23
C LYS A 229 18.04 -1.87 18.80
N ALA A 230 17.44 -1.16 19.76
CA ALA A 230 16.20 -1.60 20.39
C ALA A 230 15.05 -1.77 19.38
N LEU A 231 14.96 -0.87 18.40
CA LEU A 231 13.96 -0.95 17.33
C LEU A 231 14.26 -2.09 16.33
N ILE A 232 15.53 -2.34 16.03
CA ILE A 232 15.97 -3.45 15.16
C ILE A 232 15.71 -4.80 15.81
N ASP A 233 15.79 -4.91 17.14
CA ASP A 233 15.54 -6.17 17.85
C ASP A 233 14.05 -6.50 17.97
N ASN A 234 13.17 -5.49 17.88
CA ASN A 234 11.74 -5.68 18.08
C ASN A 234 11.14 -6.56 16.94
N PRO A 235 10.55 -7.73 17.25
CA PRO A 235 9.97 -8.63 16.24
C PRO A 235 8.61 -8.13 15.72
N HIS A 236 7.90 -7.30 16.50
CA HIS A 236 6.56 -6.82 16.17
C HIS A 236 6.57 -5.61 15.21
N ILE A 237 7.75 -5.06 14.93
CA ILE A 237 7.90 -3.87 14.06
C ILE A 237 8.39 -4.27 12.67
N SER A 238 7.70 -3.77 11.64
CA SER A 238 8.15 -3.82 10.24
C SER A 238 8.99 -2.58 9.90
N LEU A 239 10.31 -2.74 9.86
CA LEU A 239 11.25 -1.67 9.52
C LEU A 239 11.47 -1.50 8.01
N GLU A 240 11.07 -2.48 7.19
CA GLU A 240 11.25 -2.49 5.73
C GLU A 240 10.89 -1.17 5.03
N PRO A 241 9.75 -0.51 5.34
CA PRO A 241 9.39 0.73 4.66
C PRO A 241 10.34 1.90 4.95
N TYR A 242 11.06 1.86 6.08
CA TYR A 242 11.90 2.97 6.56
C TYR A 242 13.40 2.69 6.44
N LEU A 243 13.81 1.54 5.91
CA LEU A 243 15.22 1.19 5.72
C LEU A 243 15.98 2.23 4.89
N HIS A 244 15.33 2.79 3.88
CA HIS A 244 15.91 3.85 3.04
C HIS A 244 16.27 5.13 3.81
N LEU A 245 15.60 5.38 4.94
CA LEU A 245 15.86 6.52 5.81
C LEU A 245 16.86 6.14 6.92
N LEU A 246 16.73 4.95 7.50
CA LEU A 246 17.57 4.50 8.61
C LEU A 246 19.02 4.19 8.17
N VAL A 247 19.21 3.53 7.04
CA VAL A 247 20.56 3.13 6.57
C VAL A 247 21.50 4.33 6.40
N PRO A 248 21.12 5.43 5.72
CA PRO A 248 21.98 6.62 5.62
C PRO A 248 22.33 7.24 6.98
N THR A 249 21.42 7.19 7.97
CA THR A 249 21.69 7.76 9.31
C THR A 249 22.74 6.97 10.07
N VAL A 250 22.66 5.63 10.04
CA VAL A 250 23.65 4.75 10.65
C VAL A 250 25.00 4.89 9.95
N ILE A 251 25.01 4.93 8.61
CA ILE A 251 26.23 5.14 7.82
C ILE A 251 26.87 6.50 8.16
N THR A 252 26.07 7.55 8.36
CA THR A 252 26.57 8.87 8.76
C THR A 252 27.32 8.79 10.10
N CYS A 253 26.80 8.05 11.08
CA CYS A 253 27.49 7.84 12.35
C CYS A 253 28.80 7.05 12.22
N VAL A 254 28.91 6.14 11.24
CA VAL A 254 30.13 5.35 11.00
C VAL A 254 31.18 6.17 10.24
N LEU A 255 30.80 6.81 9.14
CA LEU A 255 31.74 7.41 8.18
C LEU A 255 32.11 8.86 8.46
N ASN A 256 31.33 9.57 9.29
CA ASN A 256 31.57 10.99 9.46
C ASN A 256 32.93 11.30 10.13
N ARG A 257 33.63 12.30 9.58
CA ARG A 257 35.01 12.67 9.94
C ARG A 257 35.10 13.34 11.32
N GLN A 258 34.09 14.13 11.71
CA GLN A 258 34.08 14.91 12.95
C GLN A 258 32.80 14.61 13.76
N LEU A 259 32.88 13.59 14.64
CA LEU A 259 31.78 13.19 15.53
C LEU A 259 31.89 13.85 16.92
N CYS A 260 33.07 14.31 17.30
CA CYS A 260 33.37 14.89 18.61
C CYS A 260 34.21 16.15 18.46
N ALA A 261 34.07 17.08 19.41
CA ALA A 261 34.87 18.30 19.45
C ALA A 261 36.35 17.99 19.78
N LYS A 262 36.61 16.90 20.52
CA LYS A 262 37.95 16.46 20.92
C LYS A 262 38.19 15.00 20.49
N PRO A 263 38.80 14.75 19.32
CA PRO A 263 38.96 13.39 18.79
C PRO A 263 39.94 12.52 19.60
N ILE A 264 40.79 13.10 20.45
CA ILE A 264 41.82 12.37 21.21
C ILE A 264 41.31 11.86 22.56
N THR A 265 40.38 12.57 23.20
CA THR A 265 39.86 12.22 24.53
C THR A 265 38.58 11.41 24.46
N ASP A 266 37.81 11.56 23.38
CA ASP A 266 36.45 11.03 23.31
C ASP A 266 36.43 9.68 22.57
N ASN A 267 35.70 8.72 23.13
CA ASN A 267 35.56 7.34 22.64
C ASN A 267 34.68 7.21 21.39
N HIS A 268 34.95 8.02 20.36
CA HIS A 268 34.21 7.99 19.09
C HIS A 268 34.36 6.66 18.34
N TRP A 269 35.45 5.92 18.57
CA TRP A 269 35.65 4.57 18.04
C TRP A 269 34.58 3.58 18.50
N ALA A 270 34.16 3.65 19.77
CA ALA A 270 33.14 2.76 20.32
C ALA A 270 31.78 2.99 19.66
N LEU A 271 31.42 4.24 19.38
CA LEU A 271 30.20 4.58 18.63
C LEU A 271 30.26 4.01 17.21
N ARG A 272 31.40 4.15 16.51
CA ARG A 272 31.57 3.64 15.15
C ARG A 272 31.46 2.12 15.09
N ASP A 273 32.11 1.41 15.99
CA ASP A 273 32.01 -0.06 16.08
C ASP A 273 30.58 -0.50 16.40
N PHE A 274 29.91 0.18 17.33
CA PHE A 274 28.52 -0.11 17.67
C PHE A 274 27.58 0.12 16.48
N ALA A 275 27.70 1.25 15.78
CA ALA A 275 26.89 1.57 14.61
C ALA A 275 27.15 0.62 13.43
N ALA A 276 28.41 0.19 13.22
CA ALA A 276 28.74 -0.82 12.22
C ALA A 276 28.07 -2.17 12.52
N LYS A 277 28.06 -2.59 13.80
CA LYS A 277 27.31 -3.79 14.22
C LYS A 277 25.81 -3.65 13.97
N GLN A 278 25.23 -2.47 14.22
CA GLN A 278 23.81 -2.22 13.89
C GLN A 278 23.52 -2.36 12.40
N LEU A 279 24.41 -1.85 11.55
CA LEU A 279 24.27 -1.95 10.11
C LEU A 279 24.29 -3.41 9.65
N VAL A 280 25.18 -4.24 10.21
CA VAL A 280 25.23 -5.68 9.89
C VAL A 280 23.95 -6.38 10.32
N THR A 281 23.45 -6.13 11.53
CA THR A 281 22.19 -6.70 12.01
C THR A 281 21.02 -6.29 11.12
N LEU A 282 21.00 -5.04 10.67
CA LEU A 282 19.97 -4.52 9.76
C LEU A 282 20.04 -5.17 8.38
N CYS A 283 21.23 -5.47 7.86
CA CYS A 283 21.39 -6.14 6.56
C CYS A 283 21.06 -7.64 6.60
N ASN A 284 21.20 -8.29 7.77
CA ASN A 284 20.90 -9.72 7.94
C ASN A 284 19.43 -10.00 8.28
N ARG A 285 18.62 -8.95 8.50
CA ARG A 285 17.19 -9.03 8.77
C ARG A 285 16.42 -8.80 7.48
#